data_AF-A0A4R7ZUY1-F1
#
_entry.id   AF-A0A4R7ZUY1-F1
#
_cell.length_a   1.000
_cell.length_b   1.000
_cell.length_c   1.000
_cell.angle_alpha   90.00
_cell.angle_beta   90.00
_cell.angle_gamma   90.00
#
_symmetry.space_group_name_H-M   'P 1'
#
loop_
_entity.id
_entity.type
_entity.pdbx_description
1 polymer ?
#
loop_
_entity_poly.entity_id
_entity_poly.type
_entity_poly.pdbx_seq_one_letter_code
_entity_poly.pdbx_strand_id
1 'polypeptide(L)'
;MSGRLTVTGHYAGAVSRATATALDLLLIATTFTIGLAGVNLLTTSFWGVSVRRALPATIAVVVLAFCYVFGFLAIAGRTPGQGIVGLRVVRSDGGPIRAGNALRWVVAFPFSVVPAGLGFVPIVFHREHRALHDLIAGTAVVYDWGERPAELPGPLSAFLARHDDGGSP
;
A
#
# COMPACT_ATOMS: atom_id res chain seq x y z
N MET A 1 -4.32 -10.56 23.15
CA MET A 1 -3.65 -9.25 23.22
C MET A 1 -3.81 -8.56 21.88
N SER A 2 -4.62 -7.49 21.81
CA SER A 2 -4.88 -6.75 20.57
C SER A 2 -3.69 -5.82 20.31
N GLY A 3 -2.84 -6.17 19.35
CA GLY A 3 -1.72 -5.34 18.92
C GLY A 3 -2.24 -4.03 18.34
N ARG A 4 -2.35 -3.00 19.20
CA ARG A 4 -2.47 -1.62 18.72
C ARG A 4 -1.14 -1.32 18.07
N LEU A 5 -1.14 -1.08 16.77
CA LEU A 5 -0.02 -0.38 16.15
C LEU A 5 -0.09 1.04 16.74
N THR A 6 0.89 1.43 17.54
CA THR A 6 1.13 2.83 17.86
C THR A 6 1.41 3.51 16.54
N VAL A 7 0.38 4.14 15.96
CA VAL A 7 0.53 4.94 14.74
C VAL A 7 1.25 6.22 15.15
N THR A 8 2.57 6.15 15.22
CA THR A 8 3.50 7.26 15.48
C THR A 8 3.70 8.16 14.26
N GLY A 9 3.18 7.75 13.10
CA GLY A 9 3.30 8.45 11.82
C GLY A 9 2.32 9.60 11.63
N HIS A 10 2.80 10.70 11.04
CA HIS A 10 1.96 11.79 10.56
C HIS A 10 1.03 11.28 9.43
N TYR A 11 -0.17 11.85 9.32
CA TYR A 11 -1.08 11.53 8.22
C TYR A 11 -0.50 11.96 6.87
N ALA A 12 -0.57 11.06 5.88
CA ALA A 12 0.02 11.29 4.57
C ALA A 12 -0.79 12.28 3.74
N GLY A 13 -0.11 13.32 3.24
CA GLY A 13 -0.71 14.34 2.36
C GLY A 13 -0.95 13.85 0.93
N ALA A 14 -1.59 14.70 0.12
CA ALA A 14 -2.00 14.37 -1.25
C ALA A 14 -0.81 14.05 -2.17
N VAL A 15 0.30 14.77 -2.06
CA VAL A 15 1.47 14.60 -2.94
C VAL A 15 2.09 13.20 -2.80
N SER A 16 2.38 12.76 -1.58
CA SER A 16 2.98 11.43 -1.34
C SER A 16 2.06 10.29 -1.79
N ARG A 17 0.74 10.47 -1.61
CA ARG A 17 -0.27 9.54 -2.13
C ARG A 17 -0.28 9.52 -3.66
N ALA A 18 -0.18 10.68 -4.31
CA ALA A 18 -0.10 10.77 -5.77
C ALA A 18 1.19 10.12 -6.30
N THR A 19 2.34 10.35 -5.66
CA THR A 19 3.61 9.70 -6.00
C THR A 19 3.52 8.18 -5.86
N ALA A 20 2.98 7.69 -4.74
CA ALA A 20 2.77 6.26 -4.54
C ALA A 20 1.84 5.66 -5.61
N THR A 21 0.74 6.35 -5.91
CA THR A 21 -0.22 5.93 -6.96
C THR A 21 0.46 5.89 -8.33
N ALA A 22 1.29 6.88 -8.67
CA ALA A 22 2.02 6.91 -9.93
C ALA A 22 3.01 5.75 -10.05
N LEU A 23 3.71 5.40 -8.97
CA LEU A 23 4.60 4.23 -8.93
C LEU A 23 3.82 2.93 -9.11
N ASP A 24 2.68 2.77 -8.44
CA ASP A 24 1.84 1.58 -8.61
C ASP A 24 1.29 1.47 -10.04
N LEU A 25 0.87 2.58 -10.65
CA LEU A 25 0.43 2.62 -12.04
C LEU A 25 1.54 2.21 -13.01
N LEU A 26 2.76 2.71 -12.80
CA LEU A 26 3.93 2.32 -13.58
C LEU A 26 4.21 0.82 -13.44
N LEU A 27 4.17 0.28 -12.22
CA LEU A 27 4.41 -1.14 -11.96
C LEU A 27 3.35 -2.01 -12.63
N ILE A 28 2.07 -1.66 -12.49
CA ILE A 28 0.96 -2.40 -13.11
C ILE A 28 1.06 -2.34 -14.64
N ALA A 29 1.28 -1.14 -15.21
CA ALA A 29 1.39 -0.95 -16.65
C ALA A 29 2.56 -1.75 -17.22
N THR A 30 3.75 -1.64 -16.62
CA THR A 30 4.95 -2.37 -17.07
C THR A 30 4.76 -3.88 -16.97
N THR A 31 4.22 -4.37 -15.85
CA THR A 31 3.93 -5.80 -15.64
C THR A 31 2.93 -6.31 -16.68
N PHE A 32 1.86 -5.54 -16.93
CA PHE A 32 0.85 -5.90 -17.92
C PHE A 32 1.42 -5.91 -19.34
N THR A 33 2.19 -4.89 -19.72
CA THR A 33 2.81 -4.78 -21.05
C THR A 33 3.79 -5.93 -21.30
N ILE A 34 4.65 -6.24 -20.33
CA ILE A 34 5.60 -7.37 -20.44
C ILE A 34 4.83 -8.69 -20.54
N GLY A 35 3.82 -8.89 -19.69
CA GLY A 35 2.99 -10.10 -19.72
C GLY A 35 2.27 -10.28 -21.05
N LEU A 36 1.63 -9.22 -21.57
CA LEU A 36 0.94 -9.24 -22.86
C LEU A 36 1.92 -9.49 -24.02
N ALA A 37 3.09 -8.84 -24.01
CA ALA A 37 4.12 -9.06 -25.01
C ALA A 37 4.61 -10.52 -24.99
N GLY A 38 4.87 -11.09 -23.80
CA GLY A 38 5.28 -12.48 -23.64
C GLY A 38 4.22 -13.46 -24.17
N VAL A 39 2.96 -13.27 -23.79
CA VAL A 39 1.84 -14.09 -24.31
C VAL A 39 1.75 -13.98 -25.82
N ASN A 40 1.80 -12.76 -26.37
CA ASN A 40 1.71 -12.56 -27.81
C ASN A 40 2.88 -13.18 -28.57
N LEU A 41 4.10 -13.12 -28.03
CA LEU A 41 5.28 -13.77 -28.60
C LEU A 41 5.10 -15.29 -28.64
N LEU A 42 4.63 -15.90 -27.56
CA LEU A 42 4.38 -17.34 -27.48
C LEU A 42 3.27 -17.77 -28.45
N THR A 43 2.11 -17.12 -28.43
CA THR A 43 0.99 -17.52 -29.30
C THR A 43 1.31 -17.35 -30.77
N THR A 44 2.06 -16.30 -31.12
CA THR A 44 2.49 -16.08 -32.50
C THR A 44 3.53 -17.13 -32.94
N SER A 45 4.49 -17.47 -32.08
CA SER A 45 5.57 -18.41 -32.42
C SER A 45 5.10 -19.84 -32.61
N PHE A 46 4.16 -20.29 -31.76
CA PHE A 46 3.73 -21.69 -31.76
C PHE A 46 2.42 -21.93 -32.55
N TRP A 47 1.52 -20.95 -32.60
CA TRP A 47 0.19 -21.10 -33.23
C TRP A 47 -0.09 -20.08 -34.35
N GLY A 48 0.79 -19.11 -34.60
CA GLY A 48 0.58 -18.07 -35.63
C GLY A 48 -0.55 -17.08 -35.31
N VAL A 49 -1.05 -17.04 -34.07
CA VAL A 49 -2.18 -16.19 -33.66
C VAL A 49 -1.70 -14.97 -32.87
N SER A 50 -2.11 -13.77 -33.31
CA SER A 50 -1.82 -12.51 -32.61
C SER A 50 -2.95 -12.10 -31.66
N VAL A 51 -2.59 -11.67 -30.45
CA VAL A 51 -3.55 -11.19 -29.44
C VAL A 51 -3.74 -9.68 -29.61
N ARG A 52 -4.57 -9.27 -30.58
CA ARG A 52 -4.77 -7.85 -30.96
C ARG A 52 -6.08 -7.21 -30.49
N ARG A 53 -6.81 -7.80 -29.54
CA ARG A 53 -8.12 -7.30 -29.11
C ARG A 53 -8.00 -6.38 -27.89
N ALA A 54 -8.51 -5.16 -28.00
CA ALA A 54 -8.50 -4.17 -26.92
C ALA A 54 -9.42 -4.54 -25.75
N LEU A 55 -10.63 -5.07 -26.00
CA LEU A 55 -11.62 -5.34 -24.95
C LEU A 55 -11.13 -6.37 -23.90
N PRO A 56 -10.61 -7.56 -24.28
CA PRO A 56 -10.07 -8.52 -23.32
C PRO A 56 -8.85 -7.98 -22.58
N ALA A 57 -8.01 -7.18 -23.24
CA ALA A 57 -6.84 -6.56 -22.62
C ALA A 57 -7.24 -5.54 -21.54
N THR A 58 -8.27 -4.71 -21.79
CA THR A 58 -8.79 -3.77 -20.79
C THR A 58 -9.35 -4.49 -19.57
N ILE A 59 -10.12 -5.58 -19.77
CA ILE A 59 -10.64 -6.37 -18.65
C ILE A 59 -9.47 -7.00 -17.86
N ALA A 60 -8.49 -7.56 -18.57
CA ALA A 60 -7.33 -8.20 -17.95
C ALA A 60 -6.51 -7.22 -17.10
N VAL A 61 -6.25 -6.00 -17.58
CA VAL A 61 -5.51 -5.00 -16.80
C VAL A 61 -6.29 -4.52 -15.58
N VAL A 62 -7.63 -4.38 -15.69
CA VAL A 62 -8.48 -4.01 -14.55
C VAL A 62 -8.47 -5.10 -13.49
N VAL A 63 -8.59 -6.37 -13.89
CA VAL A 63 -8.50 -7.51 -12.97
C VAL A 63 -7.11 -7.59 -12.32
N LEU A 64 -6.04 -7.40 -13.11
CA LEU A 64 -4.68 -7.36 -12.58
C LEU A 64 -4.52 -6.24 -11.54
N ALA A 65 -4.96 -5.02 -11.86
CA ALA A 65 -4.89 -3.88 -10.96
C ALA A 65 -5.67 -4.15 -9.66
N PHE A 66 -6.89 -4.70 -9.77
CA PHE A 66 -7.69 -5.09 -8.62
C PHE A 66 -6.95 -6.10 -7.74
N CYS A 67 -6.49 -7.21 -8.32
CA CYS A 67 -5.78 -8.27 -7.59
C CYS A 67 -4.50 -7.77 -6.95
N TYR A 68 -3.73 -6.94 -7.67
CA TYR A 68 -2.53 -6.29 -7.16
C TYR A 68 -2.83 -5.45 -5.92
N VAL A 69 -3.69 -4.44 -6.04
CA VAL A 69 -3.95 -3.51 -4.93
C VAL A 69 -4.63 -4.25 -3.77
N PHE A 70 -5.64 -5.07 -4.03
CA PHE A 70 -6.35 -5.81 -2.99
C PHE A 70 -5.43 -6.77 -2.24
N GLY A 71 -4.63 -7.56 -2.97
CA GLY A 71 -3.72 -8.53 -2.37
C GLY A 71 -2.69 -7.86 -1.46
N PHE A 72 -2.05 -6.79 -1.95
CA PHE A 72 -1.06 -6.06 -1.16
C PHE A 72 -1.67 -5.35 0.05
N LEU A 73 -2.84 -4.72 -0.09
CA LEU A 73 -3.52 -4.09 1.05
C LEU A 73 -3.99 -5.13 2.08
N ALA A 74 -4.54 -6.25 1.64
CA ALA A 74 -5.04 -7.29 2.54
C ALA A 74 -3.91 -7.97 3.32
N ILE A 75 -2.73 -8.13 2.72
CA ILE A 75 -1.59 -8.84 3.32
C ILE A 75 -0.67 -7.88 4.11
N ALA A 76 -0.29 -6.75 3.49
CA ALA A 76 0.76 -5.87 4.01
C ALA A 76 0.22 -4.51 4.51
N GLY A 77 -1.04 -4.18 4.22
CA GLY A 77 -1.61 -2.85 4.49
C GLY A 77 -0.98 -1.73 3.67
N ARG A 78 -0.28 -2.06 2.60
CA ARG A 78 0.35 -1.09 1.68
C ARG A 78 0.63 -1.76 0.34
N THR A 79 0.48 -1.02 -0.75
CA THR A 79 1.01 -1.39 -2.07
C THR A 79 2.53 -1.23 -2.12
N PRO A 80 3.22 -1.83 -3.10
CA PRO A 80 4.65 -1.59 -3.33
C PRO A 80 5.00 -0.12 -3.50
N GLY A 81 4.23 0.65 -4.29
CA GLY A 81 4.42 2.09 -4.44
C GLY A 81 4.26 2.85 -3.14
N GLN A 82 3.25 2.49 -2.32
CA GLN A 82 3.11 3.01 -0.97
C GLN A 82 4.31 2.65 -0.10
N GLY A 83 4.80 1.41 -0.14
CA GLY A 83 5.98 0.96 0.60
C GLY A 83 7.24 1.74 0.24
N ILE A 84 7.45 2.05 -1.05
CA ILE A 84 8.58 2.85 -1.52
C ILE A 84 8.52 4.28 -0.99
N VAL A 85 7.32 4.87 -0.90
CA VAL A 85 7.10 6.24 -0.37
C VAL A 85 6.97 6.24 1.17
N GLY A 86 7.05 5.06 1.81
CA GLY A 86 6.92 4.92 3.26
C GLY A 86 5.51 5.19 3.76
N LEU A 87 4.49 4.75 3.03
CA LEU A 87 3.09 4.88 3.37
C LEU A 87 2.52 3.54 3.83
N ARG A 88 1.57 3.61 4.76
CA ARG A 88 0.74 2.48 5.18
C ARG A 88 -0.71 2.89 5.33
N VAL A 89 -1.60 2.03 4.86
CA VAL A 89 -3.04 2.11 5.10
C VAL A 89 -3.36 1.40 6.42
N VAL A 90 -3.95 2.14 7.34
CA VAL A 90 -4.41 1.66 8.64
C VAL A 90 -5.92 1.84 8.76
N ARG A 91 -6.55 1.12 9.66
CA ARG A 91 -7.95 1.34 10.00
C ARG A 91 -8.09 2.65 10.78
N SER A 92 -9.27 3.27 10.71
CA SER A 92 -9.55 4.56 11.37
C SER A 92 -9.39 4.54 12.90
N ASP A 93 -9.39 3.36 13.53
CA ASP A 93 -9.15 3.16 14.96
C ASP A 93 -7.67 2.91 15.31
N GLY A 94 -6.76 3.07 14.33
CA GLY A 94 -5.33 2.84 14.47
C GLY A 94 -4.90 1.37 14.35
N GLY A 95 -5.84 0.44 14.19
CA GLY A 95 -5.52 -0.97 13.98
C GLY A 95 -5.02 -1.29 12.56
N PRO A 96 -4.43 -2.47 12.36
CA PRO A 96 -4.11 -2.96 11.02
C PRO A 96 -5.38 -3.08 10.16
N ILE A 97 -5.23 -2.84 8.86
CA ILE A 97 -6.33 -3.01 7.90
C ILE A 97 -6.78 -4.47 7.84
N ARG A 98 -8.08 -4.71 7.68
CA ARG A 98 -8.66 -6.04 7.46
C ARG A 98 -9.03 -6.22 5.98
N ALA A 99 -9.16 -7.47 5.53
CA ALA A 99 -9.55 -7.77 4.15
C ALA A 99 -10.84 -7.06 3.69
N GLY A 100 -11.86 -6.95 4.56
CA GLY A 100 -13.10 -6.22 4.23
C GLY A 100 -12.92 -4.69 4.11
N ASN A 101 -11.95 -4.11 4.83
CA ASN A 101 -11.57 -2.71 4.64
C ASN A 101 -10.80 -2.55 3.32
N ALA A 102 -9.84 -3.45 3.04
CA ALA A 102 -9.09 -3.45 1.79
C ALA A 102 -10.00 -3.57 0.56
N LEU A 103 -11.00 -4.45 0.60
CA LEU A 103 -11.97 -4.60 -0.50
C LEU A 103 -12.75 -3.30 -0.74
N ARG A 104 -13.30 -2.71 0.33
CA ARG A 104 -14.01 -1.41 0.25
C ARG A 104 -13.10 -0.31 -0.27
N TRP A 105 -11.84 -0.30 0.16
CA TRP A 105 -10.84 0.66 -0.29
C TRP A 105 -10.62 0.56 -1.80
N VAL A 106 -10.36 -0.65 -2.32
CA VAL A 106 -10.12 -0.87 -3.76
C VAL A 106 -11.33 -0.53 -4.60
N VAL A 107 -12.53 -0.88 -4.14
CA VAL A 107 -13.79 -0.54 -4.85
C VAL A 107 -14.08 0.96 -4.81
N ALA A 108 -13.77 1.64 -3.71
CA ALA A 108 -14.01 3.07 -3.55
C ALA A 108 -12.97 3.95 -4.25
N PHE A 109 -11.74 3.44 -4.45
CA PHE A 109 -10.62 4.21 -5.01
C PHE A 109 -10.89 4.81 -6.39
N PRO A 110 -11.48 4.10 -7.37
CA PRO A 110 -11.84 4.67 -8.67
C PRO A 110 -12.73 5.91 -8.56
N PHE A 111 -13.68 5.93 -7.63
CA PHE A 111 -14.55 7.10 -7.40
C PHE A 111 -13.78 8.32 -6.88
N SER A 112 -12.57 8.13 -6.36
CA SER A 112 -11.70 9.24 -5.97
C SER A 112 -10.86 9.77 -7.12
N VAL A 113 -10.45 8.90 -8.05
CA VAL A 113 -9.54 9.23 -9.17
C VAL A 113 -10.29 9.70 -10.42
N VAL A 114 -11.34 8.96 -10.83
CA VAL A 114 -12.13 9.22 -12.04
C VAL A 114 -12.64 10.66 -12.13
N PRO A 115 -13.16 11.29 -11.07
CA PRO A 115 -13.58 12.69 -11.14
C PRO A 115 -12.37 13.65 -11.04
N ALA A 116 -11.34 13.45 -11.87
CA ALA A 116 -10.11 14.24 -11.91
C ALA A 116 -9.42 14.44 -10.55
N GLY A 117 -9.51 13.46 -9.65
CA GLY A 117 -8.95 13.56 -8.30
C GLY A 117 -9.80 14.32 -7.28
N LEU A 118 -11.06 14.68 -7.58
CA LEU A 118 -11.94 15.37 -6.63
C LEU A 118 -12.15 14.61 -5.32
N GLY A 119 -12.06 13.28 -5.32
CA GLY A 119 -12.13 12.51 -4.07
C GLY A 119 -10.91 12.68 -3.15
N PHE A 120 -9.86 13.37 -3.59
CA PHE A 120 -8.73 13.75 -2.75
C PHE A 120 -8.91 15.13 -2.10
N VAL A 121 -9.91 15.93 -2.51
CA VAL A 121 -10.21 17.25 -1.91
C VAL A 121 -10.38 17.19 -0.38
N PRO A 122 -11.06 16.18 0.21
CA PRO A 122 -11.20 16.09 1.66
C PRO A 122 -9.87 15.98 2.41
N ILE A 123 -8.78 15.56 1.76
CA ILE A 123 -7.44 15.50 2.38
C ILE A 123 -7.01 16.87 2.93
N VAL A 124 -7.33 17.96 2.22
CA VAL A 124 -6.88 19.31 2.58
C VAL A 124 -7.64 19.86 3.79
N PHE A 125 -8.90 19.46 3.95
CA PHE A 125 -9.80 20.01 4.97
C PHE A 125 -9.97 19.11 6.19
N HIS A 126 -9.76 17.80 6.03
CA HIS A 126 -9.96 16.84 7.10
C HIS A 126 -8.71 16.73 7.98
N ARG A 127 -8.88 16.82 9.30
CA ARG A 127 -7.78 16.77 10.29
C ARG A 127 -6.90 15.52 10.23
N GLU A 128 -7.40 14.48 9.58
CA GLU A 128 -6.76 13.16 9.44
C GLU A 128 -6.32 12.88 7.99
N HIS A 129 -6.40 13.88 7.10
CA HIS A 129 -5.99 13.80 5.69
C HIS A 129 -6.58 12.57 4.96
N ARG A 130 -7.86 12.26 5.23
CA ARG A 130 -8.57 11.12 4.64
C ARG A 130 -9.18 11.52 3.30
N ALA A 131 -8.95 10.72 2.26
CA ALA A 131 -9.64 10.86 0.98
C ALA A 131 -11.05 10.24 1.03
N LEU A 132 -11.86 10.47 0.00
CA LEU A 132 -13.20 9.88 -0.13
C LEU A 132 -13.18 8.35 0.02
N HIS A 133 -12.25 7.67 -0.66
CA HIS A 133 -12.11 6.22 -0.54
C HIS A 133 -11.66 5.76 0.86
N ASP A 134 -10.87 6.57 1.58
CA ASP A 134 -10.48 6.28 2.95
C ASP A 134 -11.68 6.38 3.91
N LEU A 135 -12.53 7.38 3.70
CA LEU A 135 -13.76 7.56 4.48
C LEU A 135 -14.73 6.39 4.26
N ILE A 136 -14.93 5.98 3.00
CA ILE A 136 -15.80 4.84 2.66
C ILE A 136 -15.26 3.53 3.24
N ALA A 137 -13.93 3.33 3.19
CA ALA A 137 -13.30 2.13 3.68
C ALA A 137 -13.10 2.10 5.21
N GLY A 138 -13.29 3.23 5.91
CA GLY A 138 -13.00 3.36 7.33
C GLY A 138 -11.50 3.23 7.62
N THR A 139 -10.67 3.87 6.79
CA THR A 139 -9.20 3.79 6.84
C THR A 139 -8.57 5.18 6.89
N ALA A 140 -7.27 5.22 7.13
CA ALA A 140 -6.42 6.39 6.98
C ALA A 140 -5.06 5.96 6.41
N VAL A 141 -4.34 6.87 5.77
CA VAL A 141 -2.97 6.60 5.31
C VAL A 141 -2.01 7.45 6.11
N VAL A 142 -0.96 6.80 6.60
CA VAL A 142 0.04 7.38 7.48
C VAL A 142 1.43 7.08 6.94
N TYR A 143 2.40 7.91 7.31
CA TYR A 143 3.80 7.59 7.06
C TYR A 143 4.24 6.47 8.00
N ASP A 144 4.79 5.40 7.43
CA ASP A 144 5.36 4.26 8.15
C ASP A 144 6.60 3.75 7.40
N TRP A 145 7.78 4.14 7.91
CA TRP A 145 9.08 3.61 7.48
C TRP A 145 9.54 2.40 8.31
N GLY A 146 8.66 1.89 9.18
CA GLY A 146 8.98 0.94 10.23
C GLY A 146 9.56 1.64 11.46
N GLU A 147 9.15 1.19 12.65
CA GLU A 147 9.99 1.43 13.82
C GLU A 147 11.32 0.71 13.53
N ARG A 148 12.41 1.47 13.43
CA ARG A 148 13.76 0.91 13.59
C ARG A 148 14.03 0.97 15.09
N PRO A 149 13.65 -0.02 15.92
CA PRO A 149 14.25 -0.13 17.23
C PRO A 149 15.71 -0.49 16.96
N ALA A 150 16.57 0.53 16.91
CA ALA A 150 18.00 0.36 16.96
C ALA A 150 18.37 -0.04 18.40
N GLU A 151 17.90 -1.19 18.86
CA GLU A 151 18.34 -1.78 20.12
C GLU A 151 19.52 -2.71 19.81
N LEU A 152 20.66 -2.11 19.44
CA LEU A 152 21.88 -2.62 20.04
C LEU A 152 21.82 -2.17 21.49
N PRO A 153 22.01 -3.07 22.49
CA PRO A 153 22.09 -2.63 23.87
C PRO A 153 23.13 -1.52 23.92
N GLY A 154 22.69 -0.31 24.25
CA GLY A 154 23.58 0.82 24.39
C GLY A 154 24.71 0.45 25.34
N PRO A 155 25.90 1.05 25.21
CA PRO A 155 27.03 0.75 26.10
C PRO A 155 26.65 0.74 27.58
N LEU A 156 25.66 1.57 27.96
CA LEU A 156 25.08 1.63 29.29
C LEU A 156 24.23 0.40 29.66
N SER A 157 23.32 -0.08 28.81
CA SER A 157 22.50 -1.27 29.14
C SER A 157 23.34 -2.55 29.15
N ALA A 158 24.36 -2.64 28.29
CA ALA A 158 25.36 -3.70 28.34
C ALA A 158 26.27 -3.62 29.58
N PHE A 159 26.57 -2.41 30.08
CA PHE A 159 27.34 -2.20 31.30
C PHE A 159 26.55 -2.59 32.56
N LEU A 160 25.27 -2.22 32.61
CA LEU A 160 24.38 -2.53 33.74
C LEU A 160 24.12 -4.04 33.86
N ALA A 161 23.83 -4.73 32.75
CA ALA A 161 23.64 -6.18 32.76
C ALA A 161 24.87 -6.95 33.31
N ARG A 162 26.09 -6.46 33.05
CA ARG A 162 27.32 -7.06 33.60
C ARG A 162 27.52 -6.83 35.10
N HIS A 163 26.92 -5.79 35.68
CA HIS A 163 27.04 -5.48 37.10
C HIS A 163 25.88 -6.05 37.93
N ASP A 164 24.72 -6.27 37.32
CA ASP A 164 23.58 -6.91 37.97
C ASP A 164 23.79 -8.43 38.18
N ASP A 165 24.55 -9.10 37.30
CA ASP A 165 24.93 -10.52 37.46
C ASP A 165 26.03 -10.75 38.53
N GLY A 166 26.62 -9.66 39.06
CA GLY A 166 27.83 -9.69 39.89
C GLY A 166 27.67 -9.28 41.36
N GLY A 167 26.46 -8.97 41.83
CA GLY A 167 26.22 -8.62 43.24
C GLY A 167 24.82 -9.04 43.68
N SER A 168 24.66 -10.05 44.52
CA SER A 168 25.13 -10.04 45.90
C SER A 168 25.21 -11.48 46.48
N PRO A 169 26.07 -11.71 47.49
CA PRO A 169 26.28 -12.99 48.19
C PRO A 169 25.07 -13.51 48.97
#